data_AF-A0A2D9MJI4-F1
#
_entry.id   AF-A0A2D9MJI4-F1
#
_cell.length_a   1.000
_cell.length_b   1.000
_cell.length_c   1.000
_cell.angle_alpha   90.00
_cell.angle_beta   90.00
_cell.angle_gamma   90.00
#
_symmetry.space_group_name_H-M   'P 1'
#
loop_
_entity.id
_entity.type
_entity.pdbx_description
1 polymer ?
#
loop_
_entity_poly.entity_id
_entity_poly.type
_entity_poly.pdbx_seq_one_letter_code
_entity_poly.pdbx_strand_id
1 'polypeptide(L)' 'YPEVDEAFCWLQGHADTRMTGTGSSVFAKFQKREQAEGVLEMLPNHMRGFVAEGINSLSV' A
#
# COMPACT_ATOMS: atom_id res chain seq x y z
N TYR A 1 -17.88 0.55 -2.51
CA TYR A 1 -17.09 -0.31 -1.62
C TYR A 1 -16.45 0.57 -0.56
N PRO A 2 -17.14 0.80 0.58
CA PRO A 2 -16.65 1.68 1.65
C PRO A 2 -15.26 1.29 2.18
N GLU A 3 -14.96 0.00 2.26
CA GLU A 3 -13.69 -0.52 2.78
C GLU A 3 -12.51 -0.18 1.86
N VAL A 4 -12.76 -0.09 0.55
CA VAL A 4 -11.74 0.33 -0.44
C VAL A 4 -11.47 1.82 -0.31
N ASP A 5 -12.53 2.63 -0.13
CA ASP A 5 -12.42 4.08 0.06
C ASP A 5 -11.70 4.42 1.36
N GLU A 6 -12.00 3.69 2.44
CA GLU A 6 -11.33 3.83 3.73
C GLU A 6 -9.82 3.52 3.61
N ALA A 7 -9.47 2.38 2.99
CA ALA A 7 -8.07 2.02 2.78
C ALA A 7 -7.33 3.02 1.88
N PHE A 8 -8.01 3.55 0.85
CA PHE A 8 -7.47 4.56 -0.04
C PHE A 8 -7.19 5.87 0.71
N CYS A 9 -8.20 6.41 1.41
CA CYS A 9 -8.08 7.64 2.18
C CYS A 9 -7.03 7.53 3.28
N TRP A 10 -6.98 6.39 3.98
CA TRP A 10 -5.96 6.14 5.00
C TRP A 10 -4.55 6.18 4.43
N LEU A 11 -4.29 5.44 3.35
CA LEU A 11 -2.94 5.37 2.75
C LEU A 11 -2.54 6.69 2.08
N GLN A 12 -3.50 7.45 1.55
CA GLN A 12 -3.27 8.78 0.97
C GLN A 12 -2.74 9.79 1.99
N GLY A 13 -3.03 9.60 3.29
CA GLY A 13 -2.44 10.40 4.36
C GLY A 13 -0.93 10.20 4.55
N HIS A 14 -0.37 9.12 3.99
CA HIS A 14 1.04 8.75 4.13
C HIS A 14 1.86 8.90 2.85
N ALA A 15 1.27 8.64 1.67
CA ALA A 15 1.96 8.71 0.38
C ALA A 15 1.00 8.78 -0.82
N ASP A 16 1.53 9.08 -2.03
CA ASP A 16 0.76 9.02 -3.28
C ASP A 16 0.19 7.61 -3.49
N THR A 17 -1.13 7.51 -3.42
CA THR A 17 -1.88 6.25 -3.33
C THR A 17 -2.68 6.00 -4.60
N ARG A 18 -2.68 4.74 -5.04
CA ARG A 18 -3.39 4.31 -6.26
C ARG A 18 -4.07 2.97 -6.03
N MET A 19 -5.15 2.75 -6.76
CA MET A 19 -5.73 1.41 -6.92
C MET A 19 -4.93 0.60 -7.96
N THR A 20 -4.89 -0.72 -7.79
CA THR A 20 -4.31 -1.64 -8.78
C THR A 20 -5.37 -2.57 -9.38
N GLY A 21 -5.26 -2.87 -10.67
CA GLY A 21 -6.25 -3.64 -11.43
C GLY A 21 -7.64 -2.99 -11.40
N THR A 22 -8.67 -3.79 -11.19
CA THR A 22 -10.05 -3.33 -10.93
C THR A 22 -10.36 -3.21 -9.43
N GLY A 23 -9.32 -3.23 -8.57
CA GLY A 23 -9.47 -3.35 -7.12
C GLY A 23 -9.64 -4.81 -6.64
N SER A 24 -9.73 -5.03 -5.33
CA SER A 24 -9.89 -4.05 -4.24
C SER A 24 -8.60 -3.48 -3.64
N SER A 25 -7.43 -3.93 -4.10
CA SER A 25 -6.15 -3.53 -3.51
C SER A 25 -5.76 -2.07 -3.87
N VAL A 26 -5.21 -1.39 -2.87
CA VAL A 26 -4.55 -0.08 -3.01
C VAL A 26 -3.06 -0.21 -2.69
N PHE A 27 -2.24 0.67 -3.26
CA PHE A 27 -0.80 0.69 -3.00
C PHE A 27 -0.26 2.13 -3.03
N ALA A 28 0.85 2.33 -2.33
CA ALA A 28 1.62 3.57 -2.38
C ALA A 28 3.10 3.23 -2.58
N LYS A 29 3.86 4.18 -3.11
CA LYS A 29 5.29 4.04 -3.37
C LYS A 29 6.11 4.76 -2.30
N PHE A 30 7.15 4.10 -1.84
CA PHE A 30 8.13 4.66 -0.92
C PHE A 30 9.53 4.57 -1.53
N GLN A 31 10.39 5.54 -1.20
CA GLN A 31 11.78 5.54 -1.69
C GLN A 31 12.65 4.55 -0.92
N LYS A 32 12.32 4.30 0.36
CA LYS A 32 13.07 3.42 1.25
C LYS A 32 12.15 2.39 1.90
N ARG A 33 12.68 1.20 2.14
CA ARG A 33 11.92 0.08 2.73
C ARG A 33 11.41 0.43 4.13
N GLU A 34 12.25 1.06 4.93
CA GLU A 34 11.98 1.42 6.32
C GLU A 34 10.81 2.41 6.43
N GLN A 35 10.62 3.26 5.41
CA GLN A 35 9.47 4.17 5.35
C GLN A 35 8.16 3.39 5.13
N ALA A 36 8.19 2.39 4.24
CA ALA A 36 7.02 1.55 3.97
C ALA A 36 6.69 0.66 5.18
N GLU A 37 7.70 0.11 5.84
CA GLU A 37 7.55 -0.70 7.06
C GLU A 37 6.99 0.14 8.21
N GLY A 38 7.50 1.36 8.43
CA GLY A 38 6.97 2.26 9.45
C GLY A 38 5.50 2.66 9.21
N VAL A 39 5.07 2.80 7.94
CA VAL A 39 3.65 3.01 7.62
C VAL A 39 2.84 1.74 7.86
N LEU A 40 3.37 0.57 7.52
CA LEU A 40 2.70 -0.71 7.77
C LEU A 40 2.49 -0.98 9.28
N GLU A 41 3.41 -0.55 10.14
CA GLU A 41 3.27 -0.66 11.60
C GLU A 41 2.13 0.20 12.18
N MET A 42 1.77 1.29 11.49
CA MET A 42 0.64 2.16 11.87
C MET A 42 -0.71 1.68 11.32
N LEU A 43 -0.73 0.56 10.59
CA LEU A 43 -1.93 0.06 9.92
C LEU A 43 -3.04 -0.27 10.94
N PRO A 44 -4.28 0.18 10.72
CA PRO A 44 -5.41 -0.19 11.56
C PRO A 44 -5.61 -1.71 11.60
N ASN A 45 -5.95 -2.25 12.78
CA ASN A 45 -6.09 -3.69 13.01
C ASN A 45 -7.08 -4.42 12.08
N HIS A 46 -8.06 -3.72 11.52
CA HIS A 46 -9.05 -4.28 10.59
C HIS A 46 -8.57 -4.29 9.14
N MET A 47 -7.47 -3.61 8.82
CA MET A 47 -6.85 -3.61 7.50
C MET A 47 -5.72 -4.63 7.43
N ARG A 48 -5.39 -5.06 6.22
CA ARG A 48 -4.27 -5.99 5.95
C ARG A 48 -3.39 -5.41 4.86
N GLY A 49 -2.07 -5.49 5.06
CA GLY A 49 -1.08 -4.97 4.13
C GLY A 49 0.25 -5.71 4.24
N PHE A 50 1.12 -5.48 3.27
CA PHE A 50 2.48 -5.99 3.25
C PHE A 50 3.39 -5.01 2.50
N VAL A 51 4.70 -5.12 2.75
CA VAL A 51 5.72 -4.39 1.99
C VAL A 51 6.38 -5.33 0.98
N ALA A 52 6.48 -4.89 -0.26
CA ALA A 52 7.20 -5.59 -1.32
C ALA A 52 8.05 -4.62 -2.14
N GLU A 53 9.11 -5.16 -2.73
CA GLU A 53 9.95 -4.44 -3.69
C GLU A 53 9.40 -4.63 -5.11
N GLY A 54 9.28 -3.54 -5.85
CA GLY A 54 8.90 -3.61 -7.27
C GLY A 54 10.11 -3.99 -8.12
N ILE A 55 10.05 -5.14 -8.78
CA ILE A 55 11.07 -5.61 -9.73
C ILE A 55 10.65 -5.35 -11.18
N ASN A 56 11.62 -5.08 -12.04
CA ASN A 56 11.37 -4.81 -13.46
C ASN A 56 11.52 -6.05 -14.37
N SER A 57 12.10 -7.14 -13.86
CA SER A 57 12.24 -8.39 -14.60
C SER A 57 12.04 -9.59 -13.69
N LEU A 58 11.25 -10.55 -14.18
CA LEU A 58 11.16 -11.91 -13.65
C LEU A 58 12.27 -12.74 -14.30
N SER A 59 13.52 -12.36 -14.08
CA SER A 59 14.65 -13.17 -14.55
C SER A 59 14.87 -14.27 -13.52
N VAL A 60 14.47 -15.48 -13.90
CA VAL A 60 14.72 -16.73 -13.17
C VAL A 60 16.06 -17.31 -13.63
#